data_AF-A0A8T6Y2X0-F1
#
_entry.id   AF-A0A8T6Y2X0-F1
#
_cell.length_a   1.000
_cell.length_b   1.000
_cell.length_c   1.000
_cell.angle_alpha   90.00
_cell.angle_beta   90.00
_cell.angle_gamma   90.00
#
_symmetry.space_group_name_H-M   'P 1'
#
loop_
_entity.id
_entity.type
_entity.pdbx_description
1 polymer ?
#
loop_
_entity_poly.entity_id
_entity_poly.type
_entity_poly.pdbx_seq_one_letter_code
_entity_poly.pdbx_strand_id
1 'polypeptide(L)'
;MVATEDGHVLATRSRREMGSERIAAMSSSLVGLGATMAETVGQDSNEFVIVQNTEGYVATLRLGSHHLLTVAAKTGINLGMLLSLARHAAEDLASLVEG
;
A
#
# COMPACT_ATOMS: atom_id res chain seq x y z
N MET A 1 -3.08 -4.81 5.13
CA MET A 1 -1.87 -5.04 5.93
C MET A 1 -1.26 -3.68 6.20
N VAL A 2 -0.81 -3.45 7.43
CA VAL A 2 -0.04 -2.27 7.80
C VAL A 2 1.39 -2.73 8.09
N ALA A 3 2.36 -2.02 7.54
CA ALA A 3 3.78 -2.24 7.76
C ALA A 3 4.51 -0.91 7.83
N THR A 4 5.72 -0.88 8.37
CA THR A 4 6.63 0.26 8.25
C THR A 4 7.22 0.34 6.83
N GLU A 5 7.75 1.50 6.46
CA GLU A 5 8.43 1.68 5.17
C GLU A 5 9.70 0.83 5.01
N ASP A 6 10.34 0.40 6.10
CA ASP A 6 11.48 -0.53 6.08
C ASP A 6 11.08 -2.02 6.02
N GLY A 7 9.77 -2.33 5.99
CA GLY A 7 9.25 -3.67 5.74
C GLY A 7 8.88 -4.48 6.99
N HIS A 8 8.82 -3.86 8.17
CA HIS A 8 8.33 -4.51 9.39
C HIS A 8 6.79 -4.55 9.43
N VAL A 9 6.23 -5.75 9.60
CA VAL A 9 4.77 -5.95 9.62
C VAL A 9 4.20 -5.54 10.98
N LEU A 10 3.23 -4.63 11.01
CA LEU A 10 2.53 -4.21 12.22
C LEU A 10 1.21 -4.94 12.42
N ALA A 11 0.41 -5.05 11.35
CA ALA A 11 -0.90 -5.68 11.41
C ALA A 11 -1.31 -6.31 10.08
N THR A 12 -1.93 -7.49 10.13
CA THR A 12 -2.46 -8.17 8.96
C THR A 12 -3.90 -8.57 9.21
N ARG A 13 -4.72 -8.51 8.15
CA ARG A 13 -6.07 -9.05 8.15
C ARG A 13 -6.34 -9.66 6.80
N SER A 14 -6.45 -10.99 6.77
CA SER A 14 -6.75 -11.74 5.55
C SER A 14 -7.49 -13.02 5.92
N ARG A 15 -8.29 -13.54 4.98
CA ARG A 15 -8.91 -14.87 5.10
C ARG A 15 -7.96 -16.02 4.80
N ARG A 16 -6.80 -15.73 4.20
CA ARG A 16 -5.79 -16.71 3.85
C ARG A 16 -4.48 -16.36 4.49
N GLU A 17 -3.68 -17.37 4.79
CA GLU A 17 -2.29 -17.17 5.15
C GLU A 17 -1.59 -16.50 3.97
N MET A 18 -1.05 -15.31 4.23
CA MET A 18 -0.31 -14.52 3.27
C MET A 18 1.09 -14.35 3.84
N GLY A 19 2.12 -14.51 3.00
CA GLY A 19 3.50 -14.23 3.38
C GLY A 19 3.69 -12.73 3.60
N SER A 20 3.25 -12.25 4.76
CA SER A 20 3.05 -10.83 5.05
C SER A 20 4.37 -10.09 5.10
N GLU A 21 5.42 -10.73 5.59
CA GLU A 21 6.79 -10.24 5.60
C GLU A 21 7.30 -10.02 4.16
N ARG A 22 7.02 -10.97 3.26
CA ARG A 22 7.38 -10.82 1.84
C ARG A 22 6.59 -9.69 1.20
N ILE A 23 5.29 -9.59 1.49
CA ILE A 23 4.44 -8.53 0.96
C ILE A 23 4.88 -7.16 1.48
N ALA A 24 5.30 -7.04 2.73
CA ALA A 24 5.80 -5.81 3.31
C ALA A 24 7.08 -5.35 2.60
N ALA A 25 8.08 -6.23 2.49
CA ALA A 25 9.32 -5.93 1.76
C ALA A 25 9.07 -5.53 0.29
N MET A 26 8.17 -6.24 -0.41
CA MET A 26 7.78 -5.88 -1.78
C MET A 26 7.05 -4.53 -1.84
N SER A 27 6.16 -4.25 -0.88
CA SER A 27 5.40 -2.99 -0.81
C SER A 27 6.33 -1.79 -0.61
N SER A 28 7.26 -1.89 0.34
CA SER A 28 8.32 -0.89 0.57
C SER A 28 9.14 -0.64 -0.69
N SER A 29 9.58 -1.71 -1.34
CA SER A 29 10.37 -1.63 -2.57
C SER A 29 9.59 -0.96 -3.71
N LEU A 30 8.31 -1.32 -3.89
CA LEU A 30 7.44 -0.74 -4.92
C LEU A 30 7.18 0.75 -4.70
N VAL A 31 6.92 1.16 -3.46
CA VAL A 31 6.74 2.58 -3.12
C VAL A 31 8.02 3.37 -3.39
N GLY A 32 9.17 2.87 -2.97
CA GLY A 32 10.46 3.48 -3.26
C GLY A 32 10.74 3.62 -4.76
N LEU A 33 10.57 2.54 -5.52
CA LEU A 33 10.74 2.55 -6.98
C LEU A 33 9.76 3.51 -7.67
N GLY A 34 8.51 3.56 -7.22
CA GLY A 34 7.51 4.48 -7.75
C GLY A 34 7.87 5.94 -7.49
N ALA A 35 8.41 6.27 -6.31
CA ALA A 35 8.89 7.60 -5.99
C ALA A 35 10.08 7.99 -6.88
N THR A 36 11.09 7.11 -7.01
CA THR A 36 12.21 7.33 -7.92
C THR A 36 11.77 7.52 -9.37
N MET A 37 10.78 6.75 -9.83
CA MET A 37 10.23 6.90 -11.17
C MET A 37 9.55 8.25 -11.37
N ALA A 38 8.75 8.70 -10.40
CA ALA A 38 8.07 9.99 -10.45
C ALA A 38 9.08 11.16 -10.49
N GLU A 39 10.12 11.11 -9.64
CA GLU A 39 11.23 12.08 -9.67
C GLU A 39 11.95 12.08 -11.02
N THR A 40 12.21 10.91 -11.60
CA THR A 40 12.91 10.76 -12.88
C THR A 40 12.17 11.45 -14.03
N VAL A 41 10.84 11.52 -13.97
CA VAL A 41 10.01 12.20 -14.99
C VAL A 41 9.67 13.65 -14.62
N GLY A 42 10.30 14.20 -13.57
CA GLY A 42 10.13 15.59 -13.15
C GLY A 42 8.84 15.85 -12.36
N GLN A 43 8.31 14.83 -11.70
CA GLN A 43 7.20 14.94 -10.75
C GLN A 43 7.70 14.79 -9.31
N ASP A 44 6.83 15.04 -8.33
CA ASP A 44 7.14 14.81 -6.91
C ASP A 44 7.11 13.30 -6.58
N SER A 45 6.64 12.92 -5.39
CA SER A 45 6.54 11.51 -4.99
C SER A 45 5.25 10.83 -5.51
N ASN A 46 5.10 9.55 -5.21
CA ASN A 46 3.88 8.78 -5.45
C ASN A 46 2.90 8.87 -4.28
N GLU A 47 1.63 9.15 -4.56
CA GLU A 47 0.59 9.02 -3.52
C GLU A 47 0.29 7.54 -3.19
N PHE A 48 0.35 6.69 -4.21
CA PHE A 48 0.11 5.26 -4.09
C PHE A 48 0.78 4.51 -5.23
N VAL A 49 0.98 3.21 -5.04
CA VAL A 49 1.34 2.26 -6.11
C VAL A 49 0.25 1.23 -6.25
N ILE A 50 -0.09 0.90 -7.50
CA ILE A 50 -1.03 -0.17 -7.80
C ILE A 50 -0.42 -1.18 -8.76
N VAL A 51 -0.63 -2.46 -8.44
CA VAL A 51 -0.30 -3.59 -9.29
C VAL A 51 -1.60 -4.26 -9.71
N GLN A 52 -1.97 -4.08 -10.98
CA GLN A 52 -3.03 -4.86 -11.61
C GLN A 52 -2.44 -6.20 -12.07
N ASN A 53 -3.12 -7.29 -11.75
CA ASN A 53 -2.76 -8.64 -12.13
C ASN A 53 -4.01 -9.39 -12.64
N THR A 54 -3.82 -10.62 -13.14
CA THR A 54 -4.93 -11.41 -13.71
C THR A 54 -6.04 -11.71 -12.71
N GLU A 55 -5.73 -11.71 -11.41
CA GLU A 55 -6.66 -12.04 -10.33
C GLU A 55 -7.28 -10.81 -9.64
N GLY A 56 -6.86 -9.59 -10.03
CA GLY A 56 -7.35 -8.35 -9.46
C GLY A 56 -6.26 -7.31 -9.25
N TYR A 57 -6.22 -6.72 -8.06
CA TYR A 57 -5.41 -5.55 -7.75
C TYR A 57 -4.73 -5.69 -6.40
N VAL A 58 -3.51 -5.18 -6.30
CA VAL A 58 -2.83 -4.88 -5.03
C VAL A 58 -2.51 -3.39 -5.04
N ALA A 59 -2.93 -2.66 -4.02
CA ALA A 59 -2.62 -1.25 -3.87
C ALA A 59 -1.87 -1.02 -2.56
N THR A 60 -0.82 -0.20 -2.62
CA THR A 60 -0.02 0.22 -1.46
C THR A 60 -0.05 1.74 -1.38
N LEU A 61 -0.41 2.27 -0.22
CA LEU A 61 -0.49 3.69 0.07
C LEU A 61 0.39 4.01 1.28
N ARG A 62 0.90 5.24 1.35
CA ARG A 62 1.54 5.72 2.59
C ARG A 62 0.47 5.96 3.67
N LEU A 63 0.84 5.60 4.90
CA LEU A 63 0.07 5.74 6.11
C LEU A 63 0.86 6.63 7.06
N GLY A 64 0.52 7.91 7.13
CA GLY A 64 1.35 8.89 7.84
C GLY A 64 2.77 8.96 7.28
N SER A 65 3.74 9.25 8.14
CA SER A 65 5.13 9.53 7.73
C SER A 65 6.03 8.32 7.49
N HIS A 66 5.75 7.16 8.13
CA HIS A 66 6.69 6.03 8.18
C HIS A 66 6.04 4.65 7.99
N HIS A 67 4.76 4.61 7.61
CA HIS A 67 4.03 3.36 7.47
C HIS A 67 3.37 3.25 6.11
N LEU A 68 3.00 2.02 5.74
CA LEU A 68 2.37 1.65 4.48
C LEU A 68 1.10 0.84 4.78
N LEU A 69 0.03 1.13 4.04
CA LEU A 69 -1.18 0.33 3.96
C LEU A 69 -1.20 -0.42 2.62
N THR A 70 -1.11 -1.75 2.67
CA THR A 70 -1.28 -2.63 1.51
C THR A 70 -2.63 -3.34 1.53
N VAL A 71 -3.41 -3.19 0.48
CA VAL A 71 -4.71 -3.84 0.27
C VAL A 71 -4.72 -4.68 -1.00
N ALA A 72 -5.46 -5.78 -0.98
CA ALA A 72 -5.64 -6.65 -2.15
C ALA A 72 -7.13 -6.84 -2.42
N ALA A 73 -7.51 -6.80 -3.69
CA ALA A 73 -8.88 -6.96 -4.15
C ALA A 73 -8.93 -7.89 -5.35
N LYS A 74 -10.03 -8.64 -5.49
CA LYS A 74 -10.25 -9.53 -6.63
C LYS A 74 -10.60 -8.73 -7.89
N THR A 75 -10.53 -9.37 -9.06
CA THR A 75 -11.07 -8.81 -10.30
C THR A 75 -12.57 -8.45 -10.17
N GLY A 76 -13.03 -7.54 -11.02
CA GLY A 76 -14.43 -7.07 -11.05
C GLY A 76 -14.78 -6.01 -9.99
N ILE A 77 -13.86 -5.66 -9.09
CA ILE A 77 -14.04 -4.53 -8.18
C ILE A 77 -13.88 -3.20 -8.93
N ASN A 78 -14.63 -2.18 -8.50
CA ASN A 78 -14.43 -0.82 -9.01
C ASN A 78 -13.13 -0.25 -8.44
N LEU A 79 -12.19 0.10 -9.32
CA LEU A 79 -10.87 0.59 -8.91
C LEU A 79 -10.94 1.92 -8.14
N GLY A 80 -11.81 2.85 -8.55
CA GLY A 80 -12.02 4.10 -7.84
C GLY A 80 -12.54 3.88 -6.42
N MET A 81 -13.43 2.90 -6.24
CA MET A 81 -13.93 2.48 -4.92
C MET A 81 -12.82 1.87 -4.05
N LEU A 82 -11.96 1.02 -4.62
CA LEU A 82 -10.80 0.47 -3.89
C LEU A 82 -9.89 1.57 -3.37
N LEU A 83 -9.50 2.51 -4.24
CA LEU A 83 -8.61 3.61 -3.88
C LEU A 83 -9.28 4.55 -2.86
N SER A 84 -10.57 4.85 -3.03
CA SER A 84 -11.31 5.68 -2.08
C SER A 84 -11.39 5.05 -0.68
N LEU A 85 -11.71 3.76 -0.59
CA LEU A 85 -11.76 3.05 0.69
C LEU A 85 -10.38 2.91 1.32
N ALA A 86 -9.35 2.63 0.51
CA ALA A 86 -7.99 2.50 1.00
C ALA A 86 -7.44 3.83 1.53
N ARG A 87 -7.77 4.96 0.87
CA ARG A 87 -7.39 6.30 1.33
C ARG A 87 -8.06 6.67 2.65
N HIS A 88 -9.37 6.51 2.76
CA HIS A 88 -10.07 6.75 4.03
C HIS A 88 -9.52 5.84 5.16
N ALA A 89 -9.30 4.56 4.86
CA ALA A 89 -8.70 3.66 5.85
C ALA A 89 -7.28 4.09 6.26
N ALA A 90 -6.49 4.64 5.34
CA ALA A 90 -5.18 5.18 5.67
C ALA A 90 -5.30 6.43 6.56
N GLU A 91 -6.18 7.37 6.24
CA GLU A 91 -6.43 8.56 7.06
C GLU A 91 -6.86 8.18 8.49
N ASP A 92 -7.81 7.24 8.63
CA ASP A 92 -8.28 6.76 9.93
C ASP A 92 -7.16 6.11 10.74
N LEU A 93 -6.37 5.25 10.10
CA LEU A 93 -5.29 4.50 10.74
C LEU A 93 -4.06 5.36 11.05
N ALA A 94 -3.85 6.48 10.35
CA ALA A 94 -2.69 7.34 10.55
C ALA A 94 -2.64 7.84 12.00
N SER A 95 -3.80 8.20 12.55
CA SER A 95 -3.96 8.63 13.95
C SER A 95 -3.52 7.58 14.99
N LEU A 96 -3.43 6.30 14.62
CA LEU A 96 -3.06 5.19 15.51
C LEU A 96 -1.57 4.82 15.41
N VAL A 97 -0.89 5.23 14.33
CA VAL A 97 0.51 4.87 14.08
C VAL A 97 1.45 6.07 14.09
N GLU A 98 0.92 7.29 14.07
CA GLU A 98 1.67 8.51 14.32
C GLU A 98 1.69 8.79 15.82
N GLY A 99 2.73 8.29 16.49
CA GLY A 99 3.02 8.48 17.91
C GLY A 99 4.51 8.37 18.18
#